data_AF-A0A9W8FFG4-F1
#
_entry.id   AF-A0A9W8FFG4-F1
#
_cell.length_a   1.000
_cell.length_b   1.000
_cell.length_c   1.000
_cell.angle_alpha   90.00
_cell.angle_beta   90.00
_cell.angle_gamma   90.00
#
_symmetry.space_group_name_H-M   'P 1'
#
loop_
_entity.id
_entity.type
_entity.pdbx_description
1 polymer ?
#
loop_
_entity_poly.entity_id
_entity_poly.type
_entity_poly.pdbx_seq_one_letter_code
_entity_poly.pdbx_strand_id
1 'polypeptide(L)'
;MPQESWTTTEAPKKKRPMGLKARAAKKKQKNDQVANGTTTEVGISDFDEANMATIMLKGTTGENGEATEIDELEGIFDSAMGELGGAADGESTTERAVTLLRGTIHECDRILRIHHHHHEGEQADKTPLEPRFYYIYGTALYSITELSEEPSADRKEYLELAYERLGQARAAMLGTEPFAWRVHVGMAKAALELLVEGQTRNEDCSDDGPLESLDCALAALEHDPDTSTHAESLATVDLVLSLADSRSLPPALNSRLVAWGETKLRAMLKGAKESDSDARYLLARALWHQASELLDAEEGEDDEEIPEKQKIVELLSKASELLEDGSTSDALLLRGEVILNLGNVQDDDSDQEKFYELAVDTFKRAQKVGDIPDQFVQLINDFEQDGDESDSN
;
A
#
# COMPACT_ATOMS: atom_id res chain seq x y z
N MET A 1 -61.93 32.24 -3.04
CA MET A 1 -60.89 31.40 -2.41
C MET A 1 -60.34 30.48 -3.47
N PRO A 2 -59.12 30.70 -3.97
CA PRO A 2 -58.49 29.78 -4.91
C PRO A 2 -57.96 28.56 -4.15
N GLN A 3 -58.18 27.37 -4.70
CA GLN A 3 -57.67 26.11 -4.16
C GLN A 3 -56.17 26.02 -4.46
N GLU A 4 -55.37 25.90 -3.40
CA GLU A 4 -53.94 25.61 -3.49
C GLU A 4 -53.76 24.18 -4.02
N SER A 5 -53.12 24.07 -5.18
CA SER A 5 -52.61 22.82 -5.72
C SER A 5 -51.42 22.40 -4.86
N TRP A 6 -51.56 21.32 -4.13
CA TRP A 6 -50.46 20.65 -3.46
C TRP A 6 -49.56 20.06 -4.56
N THR A 7 -48.41 20.69 -4.77
CA THR A 7 -47.27 20.05 -5.44
C THR A 7 -46.83 18.91 -4.55
N THR A 8 -47.08 17.68 -4.99
CA THR A 8 -46.40 16.48 -4.48
C THR A 8 -44.91 16.68 -4.68
N THR A 9 -44.21 17.04 -3.61
CA THR A 9 -42.77 16.84 -3.51
C THR A 9 -42.55 15.34 -3.55
N GLU A 10 -42.04 14.83 -4.68
CA GLU A 10 -41.51 13.47 -4.76
C GLU A 10 -40.46 13.30 -3.66
N ALA A 11 -40.50 12.16 -2.97
CA ALA A 11 -39.52 11.83 -1.96
C ALA A 11 -38.14 11.76 -2.63
N PRO A 12 -37.07 12.32 -2.02
CA PRO A 12 -35.74 12.28 -2.61
C PRO A 12 -35.36 10.82 -2.90
N LYS A 13 -34.93 10.55 -4.15
CA LYS A 13 -34.41 9.24 -4.53
C LYS A 13 -33.26 8.90 -3.59
N LYS A 14 -33.27 7.71 -3.00
CA LYS A 14 -32.27 7.28 -2.01
C LYS A 14 -30.87 7.41 -2.60
N LYS A 15 -29.97 8.15 -1.93
CA LYS A 15 -28.52 8.17 -2.22
C LYS A 15 -28.01 6.73 -2.39
N ARG A 16 -27.30 6.45 -3.48
CA ARG A 16 -26.74 5.12 -3.75
C ARG A 16 -25.55 4.85 -2.81
N PRO A 17 -25.32 3.60 -2.39
CA PRO A 17 -24.23 3.28 -1.47
C PRO A 17 -22.91 3.77 -2.05
N MET A 18 -22.18 4.56 -1.25
CA MET A 18 -20.84 5.00 -1.62
C MET A 18 -19.94 3.78 -1.88
N GLY A 19 -19.13 3.85 -2.94
CA GLY A 19 -18.22 2.77 -3.31
C GLY A 19 -17.33 2.30 -2.15
N LEU A 20 -17.20 0.99 -2.02
CA LEU A 20 -16.07 0.22 -1.47
C LEU A 20 -15.35 0.56 -0.15
N LYS A 21 -15.85 1.43 0.73
CA LYS A 21 -15.39 1.42 2.14
C LYS A 21 -15.65 0.07 2.85
N ALA A 22 -16.51 -0.77 2.27
CA ALA A 22 -16.82 -2.12 2.72
C ALA A 22 -15.67 -3.15 2.55
N ARG A 23 -14.57 -2.84 1.84
CA ARG A 23 -13.41 -3.75 1.71
C ARG A 23 -12.63 -3.95 3.02
N ALA A 24 -12.55 -2.94 3.88
CA ALA A 24 -11.80 -3.04 5.15
C ALA A 24 -12.63 -3.64 6.31
N ALA A 25 -13.94 -3.47 6.31
CA ALA A 25 -14.79 -3.85 7.45
C ALA A 25 -15.17 -5.35 7.49
N LYS A 26 -15.23 -6.03 6.34
CA LYS A 26 -15.75 -7.42 6.27
C LYS A 26 -14.74 -8.52 6.62
N LYS A 27 -13.44 -8.21 6.78
CA LYS A 27 -12.42 -9.20 7.20
C LYS A 27 -12.36 -9.41 8.73
N LYS A 28 -13.03 -8.56 9.52
CA LYS A 28 -12.90 -8.53 11.00
C LYS A 28 -13.97 -9.29 11.80
N GLN A 29 -14.96 -9.91 11.15
CA GLN A 29 -16.16 -10.40 11.85
C GLN A 29 -16.36 -11.91 11.91
N LYS A 30 -15.31 -12.71 11.66
CA LYS A 30 -15.44 -14.18 11.68
C LYS A 30 -14.25 -14.90 12.27
N ASN A 31 -13.98 -14.70 13.57
CA ASN A 31 -13.53 -15.80 14.45
C ASN A 31 -13.51 -15.36 15.91
N ASP A 32 -14.67 -15.49 16.57
CA ASP A 32 -14.77 -15.56 18.02
C ASP A 32 -15.35 -16.93 18.36
N GLN A 33 -14.50 -17.83 18.85
CA GLN A 33 -14.74 -19.03 19.68
C GLN A 33 -13.69 -20.10 19.35
N VAL A 34 -12.67 -20.27 20.20
CA VAL A 34 -12.59 -21.33 21.22
C VAL A 34 -11.29 -21.11 22.01
N ALA A 35 -11.43 -20.71 23.27
CA ALA A 35 -10.38 -20.78 24.28
C ALA A 35 -10.49 -22.13 25.00
N ASN A 36 -9.38 -22.89 25.06
CA ASN A 36 -8.89 -23.47 26.32
C ASN A 36 -7.55 -24.20 26.19
N GLY A 37 -6.56 -23.67 26.92
CA GLY A 37 -5.63 -24.42 27.79
C GLY A 37 -4.52 -25.26 27.13
N THR A 38 -3.26 -24.89 27.37
CA THR A 38 -2.44 -25.40 28.49
C THR A 38 -1.01 -24.85 28.36
N THR A 39 -0.54 -24.18 29.40
CA THR A 39 0.83 -23.68 29.56
C THR A 39 1.83 -24.83 29.62
N THR A 40 2.81 -24.84 28.72
CA THR A 40 4.03 -25.66 28.85
C THR A 40 5.23 -24.84 28.38
N GLU A 41 6.15 -24.56 29.31
CA GLU A 41 7.52 -24.10 29.00
C GLU A 41 8.25 -25.21 28.22
N VAL A 42 8.66 -24.97 26.97
CA VAL A 42 9.59 -25.86 26.26
C VAL A 42 10.50 -25.03 25.37
N GLY A 43 11.80 -25.25 25.53
CA GLY A 43 12.85 -24.58 24.77
C GLY A 43 12.83 -24.89 23.28
N ILE A 44 13.50 -24.00 22.55
CA ILE A 44 13.70 -24.04 21.11
C ILE A 44 14.47 -25.32 20.74
N SER A 45 13.73 -26.36 20.36
CA SER A 45 14.23 -27.45 19.54
C SER A 45 13.03 -28.17 18.93
N ASP A 46 12.83 -28.02 17.63
CA ASP A 46 12.54 -29.14 16.73
C ASP A 46 12.73 -28.68 15.29
N PHE A 47 13.80 -29.23 14.70
CA PHE A 47 14.23 -29.06 13.32
C PHE A 47 13.62 -30.23 12.55
N ASP A 48 12.57 -30.00 11.76
CA ASP A 48 12.05 -31.03 10.87
C ASP A 48 12.98 -31.14 9.63
N GLU A 49 13.88 -32.12 9.66
CA GLU A 49 14.83 -32.46 8.57
C GLU A 49 14.15 -32.78 7.22
N ALA A 50 12.81 -32.87 7.18
CA ALA A 50 12.04 -33.20 5.99
C ALA A 50 11.96 -32.07 4.94
N ASN A 51 12.24 -30.82 5.32
CA ASN A 51 12.10 -29.64 4.45
C ASN A 51 13.44 -28.98 4.05
N MET A 52 14.54 -29.74 3.94
CA MET A 52 15.75 -29.24 3.30
C MET A 52 15.52 -29.03 1.79
N ALA A 53 14.99 -27.86 1.43
CA ALA A 53 15.01 -27.36 0.07
C ALA A 53 16.47 -27.28 -0.37
N THR A 54 16.88 -28.15 -1.30
CA THR A 54 18.19 -28.04 -1.96
C THR A 54 18.11 -26.86 -2.92
N ILE A 55 18.46 -25.68 -2.44
CA ILE A 55 18.49 -24.45 -3.23
C ILE A 55 19.73 -24.53 -4.12
N MET A 56 19.52 -24.65 -5.44
CA MET A 56 20.58 -24.40 -6.41
C MET A 56 20.82 -22.89 -6.46
N LEU A 57 21.77 -22.40 -5.67
CA LEU A 57 22.21 -21.01 -5.72
C LEU A 57 22.70 -20.69 -7.13
N LYS A 58 22.01 -19.76 -7.79
CA LYS A 58 22.44 -19.24 -9.08
C LYS A 58 23.52 -18.18 -8.82
N GLY A 59 24.69 -18.62 -8.35
CA GLY A 59 25.75 -17.73 -7.90
C GLY A 59 26.28 -16.84 -9.02
N THR A 60 26.22 -15.53 -8.83
CA THR A 60 27.09 -14.56 -9.50
C THR A 60 28.48 -14.69 -8.91
N THR A 61 29.42 -15.25 -9.69
CA THR A 61 30.85 -15.24 -9.34
C THR A 61 31.33 -13.81 -9.17
N GLY A 62 31.90 -13.48 -8.01
CA GLY A 62 32.56 -12.20 -7.77
C GLY A 62 33.75 -11.97 -8.70
N GLU A 63 34.33 -10.76 -8.68
CA GLU A 63 35.42 -10.33 -9.58
C GLU A 63 36.68 -11.23 -9.53
N ASN A 64 36.81 -12.06 -8.50
CA ASN A 64 37.92 -13.00 -8.31
C ASN A 64 37.56 -14.47 -8.57
N GLY A 65 36.34 -14.78 -9.03
CA GLY A 65 35.89 -16.15 -9.30
C GLY A 65 35.50 -16.97 -8.06
N GLU A 66 35.53 -16.38 -6.87
CA GLU A 66 34.97 -16.92 -5.62
C GLU A 66 33.75 -16.06 -5.22
N ALA A 67 32.62 -16.70 -4.89
CA ALA A 67 31.46 -16.01 -4.34
C ALA A 67 31.76 -15.60 -2.89
N THR A 68 31.49 -14.35 -2.53
CA THR A 68 31.59 -13.94 -1.12
C THR A 68 30.41 -14.50 -0.33
N GLU A 69 30.54 -14.63 1.00
CA GLU A 69 29.42 -15.06 1.85
C GLU A 69 28.18 -14.15 1.67
N ILE A 70 28.38 -12.88 1.30
CA ILE A 70 27.29 -11.93 1.05
C ILE A 70 26.63 -12.16 -0.32
N ASP A 71 27.38 -12.59 -1.33
CA ASP A 71 26.82 -12.97 -2.64
C ASP A 71 25.95 -14.24 -2.52
N GLU A 72 26.35 -15.20 -1.68
CA GLU A 72 25.54 -16.37 -1.37
C GLU A 72 24.26 -15.99 -0.62
N LEU A 73 24.38 -15.08 0.36
CA LEU A 73 23.25 -14.53 1.10
C LEU A 73 22.23 -13.83 0.18
N GLU A 74 22.70 -13.01 -0.76
CA GLU A 74 21.82 -12.39 -1.76
C GLU A 74 21.13 -13.44 -2.63
N GLY A 75 21.84 -14.49 -3.06
CA GLY A 75 21.22 -15.57 -3.83
C GLY A 75 20.06 -16.24 -3.12
N ILE A 76 20.14 -16.41 -1.79
CA ILE A 76 19.03 -16.94 -0.98
C ILE A 76 17.89 -15.92 -0.91
N PHE A 77 18.22 -14.65 -0.65
CA PHE A 77 17.25 -13.56 -0.55
C PHE A 77 16.49 -13.33 -1.86
N ASP A 78 17.17 -13.24 -3.00
CA ASP A 78 16.56 -13.08 -4.32
C ASP A 78 15.68 -14.27 -4.68
N SER A 79 16.06 -15.48 -4.28
CA SER A 79 15.21 -16.66 -4.42
C SER A 79 13.92 -16.50 -3.61
N ALA A 80 14.01 -15.96 -2.39
CA ALA A 80 12.84 -15.68 -1.55
C ALA A 80 11.91 -14.65 -2.20
N MET A 81 12.48 -13.53 -2.67
CA MET A 81 11.72 -12.48 -3.36
C MET A 81 11.11 -12.96 -4.68
N GLY A 82 11.81 -13.86 -5.39
CA GLY A 82 11.30 -14.50 -6.61
C GLY A 82 10.08 -15.38 -6.35
N GLU A 83 10.06 -16.15 -5.26
CA GLU A 83 8.90 -16.95 -4.86
C GLU A 83 7.71 -16.05 -4.44
N LEU A 84 7.96 -14.89 -3.83
CA LEU A 84 6.91 -13.90 -3.55
C LEU A 84 6.33 -13.25 -4.81
N GLY A 85 7.14 -13.05 -5.85
CA GLY A 85 6.68 -12.49 -7.14
C GLY A 85 6.00 -13.51 -8.07
N GLY A 86 6.15 -14.81 -7.80
CA GLY A 86 5.60 -15.91 -8.59
C GLY A 86 4.15 -16.23 -8.26
N ALA A 87 3.20 -15.46 -8.80
CA ALA A 87 1.78 -15.52 -8.49
C ALA A 87 1.00 -16.78 -9.00
N ALA A 88 1.65 -17.93 -9.22
CA ALA A 88 1.00 -19.10 -9.82
C ALA A 88 0.39 -20.09 -8.80
N ASP A 89 0.97 -20.25 -7.60
CA ASP A 89 0.55 -21.28 -6.62
C ASP A 89 0.55 -20.73 -5.17
N GLY A 90 -0.42 -19.88 -4.85
CA GLY A 90 -0.39 -18.90 -3.74
C GLY A 90 -0.21 -19.38 -2.29
N GLU A 91 -0.28 -20.68 -1.99
CA GLU A 91 -0.04 -21.19 -0.62
C GLU A 91 1.34 -21.85 -0.51
N SER A 92 1.72 -22.68 -1.49
CA SER A 92 3.03 -23.35 -1.53
C SER A 92 4.19 -22.38 -1.80
N THR A 93 3.97 -21.31 -2.57
CA THR A 93 5.01 -20.31 -2.83
C THR A 93 5.28 -19.44 -1.61
N THR A 94 4.23 -19.12 -0.86
CA THR A 94 4.32 -18.32 0.38
C THR A 94 5.08 -19.06 1.47
N GLU A 95 4.77 -20.33 1.74
CA GLU A 95 5.51 -21.14 2.72
C GLU A 95 7.00 -21.28 2.36
N ARG A 96 7.28 -21.43 1.06
CA ARG A 96 8.64 -21.52 0.55
C ARG A 96 9.39 -20.19 0.70
N ALA A 97 8.75 -19.07 0.40
CA ALA A 97 9.31 -17.74 0.63
C ALA A 97 9.63 -17.51 2.10
N VAL A 98 8.71 -17.83 3.02
CA VAL A 98 8.94 -17.74 4.47
C VAL A 98 10.14 -18.59 4.91
N THR A 99 10.26 -19.81 4.38
CA THR A 99 11.39 -20.70 4.67
C THR A 99 12.71 -20.09 4.22
N LEU A 100 12.76 -19.52 3.01
CA LEU A 100 13.94 -18.86 2.48
C LEU A 100 14.32 -17.62 3.28
N LEU A 101 13.35 -16.77 3.64
CA LEU A 101 13.58 -15.58 4.45
C LEU A 101 14.13 -15.92 5.84
N ARG A 102 13.63 -17.00 6.48
CA ARG A 102 14.19 -17.48 7.75
C ARG A 102 15.64 -17.94 7.58
N GLY A 103 15.94 -18.62 6.47
CA GLY A 103 17.30 -18.98 6.09
C GLY A 103 18.20 -17.75 5.94
N THR A 104 17.73 -16.71 5.24
CA THR A 104 18.44 -15.43 5.10
C THR A 104 18.73 -14.80 6.47
N ILE A 105 17.75 -14.71 7.36
CA ILE A 105 17.93 -14.14 8.71
C ILE A 105 18.98 -14.92 9.51
N HIS A 106 18.90 -16.25 9.52
CA HIS A 106 19.86 -17.08 10.26
C HIS A 106 21.29 -16.92 9.74
N GLU A 107 21.47 -16.80 8.42
CA GLU A 107 22.79 -16.57 7.83
C GLU A 107 23.30 -15.16 8.15
N CYS A 108 22.43 -14.15 8.14
CA CYS A 108 22.78 -12.81 8.64
C CYS A 108 23.26 -12.84 10.10
N ASP A 109 22.56 -13.56 10.98
CA ASP A 109 22.96 -13.70 12.39
C ASP A 109 24.28 -14.45 12.56
N ARG A 110 24.54 -15.46 11.72
CA ARG A 110 25.84 -16.15 11.69
C ARG A 110 26.96 -15.19 11.27
N ILE A 111 26.79 -14.46 10.17
CA ILE A 111 27.77 -13.50 9.66
C ILE A 111 28.06 -12.43 10.72
N LEU A 112 27.02 -11.88 11.38
CA LEU A 112 27.20 -10.90 12.46
C LEU A 112 27.99 -11.46 13.63
N ARG A 113 27.72 -12.69 14.08
CA ARG A 113 28.49 -13.32 15.17
C ARG A 113 29.96 -13.51 14.81
N ILE A 114 30.24 -13.98 13.59
CA ILE A 114 31.61 -14.16 13.09
C ILE A 114 32.32 -12.80 13.04
N HIS A 115 31.68 -11.79 12.46
CA HIS A 115 32.19 -10.43 12.39
C HIS A 115 32.49 -9.88 13.80
N HIS A 116 31.55 -9.96 14.74
CA HIS A 116 31.76 -9.50 16.11
C HIS A 116 32.94 -10.21 16.80
N HIS A 117 33.08 -11.53 16.68
CA HIS A 117 34.19 -12.27 17.27
C HIS A 117 35.56 -11.91 16.65
N HIS A 118 35.62 -11.61 15.35
CA HIS A 118 36.86 -11.15 14.72
C HIS A 118 37.29 -9.75 15.21
N HIS A 119 36.34 -8.92 15.65
CA HIS A 119 36.59 -7.56 16.14
C HIS A 119 36.79 -7.44 17.67
N GLU A 120 36.77 -8.56 18.42
CA GLU A 120 37.07 -8.58 19.86
C GLU A 120 38.59 -8.59 20.19
N GLY A 121 39.46 -8.63 19.17
CA GLY A 121 40.92 -8.45 19.32
C GLY A 121 41.34 -6.99 19.48
N GLU A 122 42.34 -6.71 20.33
CA GLU A 122 42.76 -5.39 20.87
C GLU A 122 43.10 -4.24 19.89
N GLN A 123 42.88 -4.38 18.58
CA GLN A 123 43.14 -3.29 17.61
C GLN A 123 42.38 -3.43 16.29
N ALA A 124 41.23 -4.09 16.28
CA ALA A 124 40.44 -4.20 15.07
C ALA A 124 39.64 -2.89 14.84
N ASP A 125 40.01 -2.12 13.81
CA ASP A 125 39.11 -1.12 13.23
C ASP A 125 37.75 -1.78 13.02
N LYS A 126 36.71 -1.28 13.70
CA LYS A 126 35.34 -1.78 13.54
C LYS A 126 34.81 -1.29 12.20
N THR A 127 35.32 -1.84 11.11
CA THR A 127 34.78 -1.57 9.80
C THR A 127 33.35 -2.12 9.78
N PRO A 128 32.33 -1.30 9.50
CA PRO A 128 30.97 -1.81 9.35
C PRO A 128 30.93 -2.78 8.17
N LEU A 129 30.02 -3.76 8.23
CA LEU A 129 29.71 -4.59 7.06
C LEU A 129 29.21 -3.71 5.93
N GLU A 130 29.28 -4.21 4.69
CA GLU A 130 28.82 -3.45 3.54
C GLU A 130 27.31 -3.15 3.63
N PRO A 131 26.83 -2.02 3.06
CA PRO A 131 25.43 -1.62 3.17
C PRO A 131 24.43 -2.67 2.66
N ARG A 132 24.84 -3.45 1.65
CA ARG A 132 24.05 -4.51 1.02
C ARG A 132 23.66 -5.60 2.01
N PHE A 133 24.58 -6.00 2.89
CA PHE A 133 24.31 -6.95 3.97
C PHE A 133 23.16 -6.48 4.86
N TYR A 134 23.24 -5.23 5.34
CA TYR A 134 22.25 -4.66 6.24
C TYR A 134 20.90 -4.45 5.54
N TYR A 135 20.90 -4.12 4.25
CA TYR A 135 19.69 -4.03 3.43
C TYR A 135 18.97 -5.38 3.30
N ILE A 136 19.69 -6.44 2.94
CA ILE A 136 19.15 -7.81 2.83
C ILE A 136 18.58 -8.23 4.18
N TYR A 137 19.34 -8.04 5.26
CA TYR A 137 18.90 -8.44 6.59
C TYR A 137 17.64 -7.68 7.03
N GLY A 138 17.65 -6.36 6.93
CA GLY A 138 16.51 -5.52 7.32
C GLY A 138 15.26 -5.79 6.49
N THR A 139 15.42 -6.05 5.19
CA THR A 139 14.29 -6.35 4.31
C THR A 139 13.75 -7.74 4.56
N ALA A 140 14.60 -8.75 4.81
CA ALA A 140 14.15 -10.10 5.16
C ALA A 140 13.34 -10.13 6.47
N LEU A 141 13.80 -9.38 7.48
CA LEU A 141 13.08 -9.19 8.73
C LEU A 141 11.69 -8.57 8.49
N TYR A 142 11.64 -7.47 7.73
CA TYR A 142 10.39 -6.81 7.38
C TYR A 142 9.44 -7.74 6.61
N SER A 143 9.91 -8.43 5.57
CA SER A 143 9.07 -9.30 4.75
C SER A 143 8.48 -10.46 5.56
N ILE A 144 9.19 -11.02 6.53
CA ILE A 144 8.60 -12.04 7.44
C ILE A 144 7.43 -11.47 8.26
N THR A 145 7.48 -10.20 8.63
CA THR A 145 6.38 -9.56 9.37
C THR A 145 5.15 -9.30 8.51
N GLU A 146 5.31 -9.16 7.19
CA GLU A 146 4.20 -9.06 6.23
C GLU A 146 3.53 -10.41 5.97
N LEU A 147 4.31 -11.50 6.00
CA LEU A 147 3.84 -12.86 5.73
C LEU A 147 3.32 -13.59 6.97
N SER A 148 3.53 -13.04 8.16
CA SER A 148 3.04 -13.63 9.41
C SER A 148 1.54 -13.35 9.56
N GLU A 149 0.70 -14.38 9.42
CA GLU A 149 -0.76 -14.25 9.48
C GLU A 149 -1.30 -13.86 10.87
N GLU A 150 -0.53 -14.11 11.93
CA GLU A 150 -0.88 -13.73 13.29
C GLU A 150 0.00 -12.57 13.79
N PRO A 151 -0.56 -11.61 14.55
CA PRO A 151 0.23 -10.68 15.34
C PRO A 151 0.96 -11.47 16.43
N SER A 152 2.10 -12.04 16.06
CA SER A 152 3.02 -12.68 17.00
C SER A 152 3.58 -11.62 17.94
N ALA A 153 3.89 -12.03 19.18
CA ALA A 153 4.57 -11.16 20.14
C ALA A 153 5.87 -10.55 19.56
N ASP A 154 6.47 -11.26 18.61
CA ASP A 154 7.75 -10.92 18.00
C ASP A 154 7.60 -9.99 16.78
N ARG A 155 6.39 -9.75 16.25
CA ARG A 155 6.18 -8.89 15.06
C ARG A 155 6.81 -7.51 15.25
N LYS A 156 6.54 -6.90 16.41
CA LYS A 156 7.09 -5.59 16.75
C LYS A 156 8.62 -5.64 16.89
N GLU A 157 9.16 -6.68 17.52
CA GLU A 157 10.62 -6.83 17.68
C GLU A 157 11.31 -6.99 16.32
N TYR A 158 10.72 -7.77 15.40
CA TYR A 158 11.21 -7.91 14.03
C TYR A 158 11.14 -6.59 13.26
N LEU A 159 10.08 -5.80 13.42
CA LEU A 159 9.96 -4.49 12.79
C LEU A 159 10.99 -3.48 13.35
N GLU A 160 11.20 -3.46 14.66
CA GLU A 160 12.23 -2.62 15.30
C GLU A 160 13.62 -3.00 14.81
N LEU A 161 13.91 -4.30 14.73
CA LEU A 161 15.17 -4.82 14.21
C LEU A 161 15.34 -4.54 12.72
N ALA A 162 14.28 -4.67 11.92
CA ALA A 162 14.29 -4.33 10.50
C ALA A 162 14.66 -2.86 10.31
N TYR A 163 14.01 -1.96 11.06
CA TYR A 163 14.29 -0.53 11.04
C TYR A 163 15.73 -0.22 11.46
N GLU A 164 16.25 -0.88 12.51
CA GLU A 164 17.64 -0.73 12.94
C GLU A 164 18.63 -1.17 11.84
N ARG A 165 18.42 -2.35 11.24
CA ARG A 165 19.29 -2.89 10.20
C ARG A 165 19.26 -2.02 8.94
N LEU A 166 18.10 -1.54 8.52
CA LEU A 166 18.01 -0.59 7.40
C LEU A 166 18.68 0.76 7.73
N GLY A 167 18.58 1.22 8.98
CA GLY A 167 19.33 2.38 9.47
C GLY A 167 20.84 2.19 9.42
N GLN A 168 21.34 0.98 9.70
CA GLN A 168 22.75 0.61 9.54
C GLN A 168 23.17 0.57 8.07
N ALA A 169 22.31 0.06 7.18
CA ALA A 169 22.54 0.13 5.73
C ALA A 169 22.72 1.58 5.29
N ARG A 170 21.79 2.47 5.67
CA ARG A 170 21.85 3.91 5.39
C ARG A 170 23.12 4.55 5.94
N ALA A 171 23.53 4.21 7.17
CA ALA A 171 24.73 4.78 7.79
C ALA A 171 26.04 4.31 7.14
N ALA A 172 26.05 3.11 6.54
CA ALA A 172 27.19 2.56 5.84
C ALA A 172 27.27 3.04 4.37
N MET A 173 26.21 3.62 3.82
CA MET A 173 26.17 4.15 2.45
C MET A 173 26.97 5.45 2.31
N LEU A 174 27.59 5.62 1.14
CA LEU A 174 28.23 6.87 0.72
C LEU A 174 27.30 7.75 -0.12
N GLY A 175 26.07 7.29 -0.39
CA GLY A 175 24.98 8.07 -1.02
C GLY A 175 24.92 7.97 -2.54
N THR A 176 25.72 7.09 -3.15
CA THR A 176 25.76 6.87 -4.62
C THR A 176 25.41 5.45 -5.01
N GLU A 177 24.98 4.63 -4.05
CA GLU A 177 24.62 3.24 -4.27
C GLU A 177 23.28 3.16 -5.03
N PRO A 178 23.17 2.34 -6.09
CA PRO A 178 21.97 2.25 -6.94
C PRO A 178 20.72 1.71 -6.21
N PHE A 179 20.90 1.14 -5.02
CA PHE A 179 19.83 0.63 -4.16
C PHE A 179 19.54 1.52 -2.94
N ALA A 180 20.15 2.70 -2.84
CA ALA A 180 19.94 3.62 -1.71
C ALA A 180 18.47 3.96 -1.50
N TRP A 181 17.72 4.18 -2.59
CA TRP A 181 16.28 4.43 -2.53
C TRP A 181 15.51 3.25 -1.91
N ARG A 182 15.92 2.00 -2.17
CA ARG A 182 15.27 0.80 -1.60
C ARG A 182 15.45 0.73 -0.09
N VAL A 183 16.62 1.12 0.41
CA VAL A 183 16.85 1.23 1.86
C VAL A 183 15.91 2.26 2.46
N HIS A 184 15.80 3.44 1.85
CA HIS A 184 14.91 4.50 2.31
C HIS A 184 13.42 4.10 2.27
N VAL A 185 12.96 3.42 1.22
CA VAL A 185 11.60 2.85 1.14
C VAL A 185 11.39 1.81 2.23
N GLY A 186 12.34 0.89 2.43
CA GLY A 186 12.27 -0.12 3.49
C GLY A 186 12.17 0.51 4.89
N MET A 187 12.97 1.55 5.15
CA MET A 187 12.92 2.28 6.43
C MET A 187 11.55 2.92 6.65
N ALA A 188 11.00 3.58 5.62
CA ALA A 188 9.68 4.18 5.69
C ALA A 188 8.59 3.13 5.97
N LYS A 189 8.63 1.99 5.25
CA LYS A 189 7.70 0.87 5.45
C LYS A 189 7.75 0.34 6.89
N ALA A 190 8.94 0.02 7.39
CA ALA A 190 9.12 -0.48 8.75
C ALA A 190 8.64 0.55 9.79
N ALA A 191 8.95 1.83 9.60
CA ALA A 191 8.51 2.90 10.50
C ALA A 191 6.98 3.08 10.49
N LEU A 192 6.32 3.02 9.33
CA LEU A 192 4.86 3.10 9.23
C LEU A 192 4.18 1.92 9.96
N GLU A 193 4.66 0.70 9.75
CA GLU A 193 4.14 -0.48 10.46
C GLU A 193 4.38 -0.41 11.97
N LEU A 194 5.53 0.11 12.42
CA LEU A 194 5.80 0.36 13.84
C LEU A 194 4.85 1.39 14.44
N LEU A 195 4.45 2.41 13.68
CA LEU A 195 3.44 3.37 14.13
C LEU A 195 2.08 2.70 14.29
N VAL A 196 1.69 1.81 13.35
CA VAL A 196 0.45 1.02 13.45
C VAL A 196 0.48 0.10 14.68
N GLU A 197 1.59 -0.59 14.94
CA GLU A 197 1.75 -1.49 16.10
C GLU A 197 1.88 -0.75 17.44
N GLY A 198 2.55 0.42 17.43
CA GLY A 198 2.80 1.25 18.62
C GLY A 198 1.56 1.98 19.13
N GLN A 199 0.49 2.01 18.35
CA GLN A 199 -0.70 2.81 18.62
C GLN A 199 -1.65 2.28 19.68
N THR A 200 -1.18 1.36 20.52
CA THR A 200 -1.91 1.04 21.74
C THR A 200 -1.85 2.16 22.80
N ARG A 201 -1.04 3.23 22.68
CA ARG A 201 -0.87 4.14 23.84
C ARG A 201 -0.70 5.67 23.75
N ASN A 202 -0.45 6.37 22.64
CA ASN A 202 -0.38 7.85 22.68
C ASN A 202 -0.75 8.53 21.34
N GLU A 203 -1.54 9.61 21.42
CA GLU A 203 -2.17 10.33 20.29
C GLU A 203 -1.27 11.39 19.62
N ASP A 204 -0.05 11.61 20.11
CA ASP A 204 0.89 12.58 19.51
C ASP A 204 1.74 11.94 18.40
N CYS A 205 1.15 11.69 17.24
CA CYS A 205 1.82 11.12 16.07
C CYS A 205 2.54 12.21 15.24
N SER A 206 3.47 12.94 15.88
CA SER A 206 4.30 13.98 15.22
C SER A 206 5.56 13.43 14.55
N ASP A 207 5.70 12.11 14.45
CA ASP A 207 6.87 11.52 13.80
C ASP A 207 6.81 11.77 12.28
N ASP A 208 7.67 12.67 11.80
CA ASP A 208 7.92 12.95 10.38
C ASP A 208 8.90 11.93 9.77
N GLY A 209 9.52 11.05 10.57
CA GLY A 209 10.56 10.12 10.15
C GLY A 209 10.22 9.23 8.94
N PRO A 210 8.99 8.67 8.81
CA PRO A 210 8.61 7.92 7.62
C PRO A 210 8.55 8.79 6.35
N LEU A 211 8.03 10.02 6.44
CA LEU A 211 7.92 10.93 5.30
C LEU A 211 9.30 11.44 4.88
N GLU A 212 10.17 11.76 5.84
CA GLU A 212 11.57 12.12 5.56
C GLU A 212 12.30 10.97 4.84
N SER A 213 12.06 9.73 5.26
CA SER A 213 12.64 8.56 4.60
C SER A 213 12.13 8.41 3.16
N LEU A 214 10.84 8.64 2.90
CA LEU A 214 10.28 8.63 1.54
C LEU A 214 10.83 9.77 0.67
N ASP A 215 11.03 10.96 1.24
CA ASP A 215 11.68 12.08 0.54
C ASP A 215 13.11 11.74 0.14
N CYS A 216 13.88 11.11 1.04
CA CYS A 216 15.22 10.61 0.71
C CYS A 216 15.18 9.52 -0.37
N ALA A 217 14.17 8.65 -0.38
CA ALA A 217 14.01 7.63 -1.42
C ALA A 217 13.84 8.26 -2.81
N LEU A 218 12.94 9.25 -2.93
CA LEU A 218 12.72 9.95 -4.20
C LEU A 218 13.95 10.76 -4.62
N ALA A 219 14.62 11.42 -3.69
CA ALA A 219 15.87 12.15 -3.98
C ALA A 219 16.99 11.20 -4.47
N ALA A 220 17.09 10.00 -3.90
CA ALA A 220 18.05 9.00 -4.35
C ALA A 220 17.73 8.48 -5.76
N LEU A 221 16.45 8.33 -6.11
CA LEU A 221 16.02 7.98 -7.47
C LEU A 221 16.33 9.08 -8.49
N GLU A 222 16.21 10.37 -8.13
CA GLU A 222 16.57 11.47 -9.03
C GLU A 222 18.06 11.51 -9.42
N HIS A 223 18.92 10.93 -8.58
CA HIS A 223 20.37 10.87 -8.81
C HIS A 223 20.84 9.60 -9.52
N ASP A 224 19.96 8.62 -9.71
CA ASP A 224 20.28 7.41 -10.46
C ASP A 224 20.19 7.70 -11.97
N PRO A 225 21.27 7.48 -12.75
CA PRO A 225 21.29 7.75 -14.19
C PRO A 225 20.42 6.80 -15.02
N ASP A 226 19.84 5.74 -14.43
CA ASP A 226 19.01 4.79 -15.17
C ASP A 226 17.60 5.31 -15.49
N THR A 227 17.08 4.90 -16.65
CA THR A 227 15.76 5.24 -17.18
C THR A 227 14.58 4.65 -16.38
N SER A 228 14.83 3.75 -15.42
CA SER A 228 13.81 3.16 -14.54
C SER A 228 13.36 4.07 -13.40
N THR A 229 14.04 5.20 -13.17
CA THR A 229 13.82 6.10 -12.02
C THR A 229 12.43 6.68 -11.92
N HIS A 230 11.81 7.02 -13.06
CA HIS A 230 10.44 7.53 -13.08
C HIS A 230 9.42 6.47 -12.67
N ALA A 231 9.54 5.25 -13.20
CA ALA A 231 8.65 4.14 -12.85
C ALA A 231 8.78 3.75 -11.37
N GLU A 232 10.00 3.71 -10.84
CA GLU A 232 10.26 3.41 -9.42
C GLU A 232 9.75 4.54 -8.50
N SER A 233 9.83 5.80 -8.96
CA SER A 233 9.26 6.94 -8.23
C SER A 233 7.73 6.84 -8.15
N LEU A 234 7.08 6.50 -9.27
CA LEU A 234 5.64 6.26 -9.29
C LEU A 234 5.24 5.06 -8.43
N ALA A 235 6.00 3.96 -8.50
CA ALA A 235 5.77 2.78 -7.65
C ALA A 235 5.92 3.11 -6.15
N THR A 236 6.89 3.96 -5.80
CA THR A 236 7.07 4.43 -4.42
C THR A 236 5.86 5.25 -3.94
N VAL A 237 5.33 6.14 -4.78
CA VAL A 237 4.13 6.91 -4.43
C VAL A 237 2.88 6.02 -4.38
N ASP A 238 2.72 5.09 -5.31
CA ASP A 238 1.60 4.15 -5.34
C ASP A 238 1.56 3.24 -4.11
N LEU A 239 2.72 2.79 -3.64
CA LEU A 239 2.85 2.08 -2.38
C LEU A 239 2.34 2.92 -1.21
N VAL A 240 2.73 4.19 -1.13
CA VAL A 240 2.32 5.10 -0.04
C VAL A 240 0.81 5.33 -0.06
N LEU A 241 0.23 5.57 -1.24
CA LEU A 241 -1.21 5.68 -1.39
C LEU A 241 -1.90 4.36 -1.00
N SER A 242 -1.38 3.21 -1.42
CA SER A 242 -1.94 1.91 -1.04
C SER A 242 -1.89 1.63 0.47
N LEU A 243 -0.87 2.12 1.17
CA LEU A 243 -0.80 2.07 2.64
C LEU A 243 -1.87 2.97 3.27
N ALA A 244 -2.03 4.19 2.77
CA ALA A 244 -3.12 5.11 3.15
C ALA A 244 -4.51 4.45 3.00
N ASP A 245 -4.71 3.70 1.92
CA ASP A 245 -6.00 3.04 1.60
C ASP A 245 -6.35 1.89 2.52
N SER A 246 -5.34 1.24 3.09
CA SER A 246 -5.53 0.05 3.92
C SER A 246 -6.31 0.32 5.21
N ARG A 247 -6.48 1.59 5.61
CA ARG A 247 -7.16 2.06 6.83
C ARG A 247 -6.60 1.49 8.13
N SER A 248 -5.40 0.90 8.10
CA SER A 248 -4.67 0.53 9.32
C SER A 248 -4.03 1.74 9.98
N LEU A 249 -3.90 2.85 9.24
CA LEU A 249 -3.19 4.05 9.67
C LEU A 249 -4.10 5.03 10.42
N PRO A 250 -3.52 5.87 11.30
CA PRO A 250 -4.21 6.98 11.95
C PRO A 250 -4.76 7.95 10.93
N PRO A 251 -5.97 8.52 11.14
CA PRO A 251 -6.52 9.51 10.21
C PRO A 251 -5.55 10.66 9.92
N ALA A 252 -4.91 11.22 10.96
CA ALA A 252 -3.94 12.32 10.78
C ALA A 252 -2.71 11.93 9.96
N LEU A 253 -2.21 10.70 10.12
CA LEU A 253 -1.07 10.19 9.34
C LEU A 253 -1.49 9.85 7.91
N ASN A 254 -2.69 9.29 7.74
CA ASN A 254 -3.29 9.00 6.44
C ASN A 254 -3.38 10.28 5.59
N SER A 255 -4.01 11.33 6.10
CA SER A 255 -4.13 12.61 5.40
C SER A 255 -2.76 13.22 5.05
N ARG A 256 -1.75 13.06 5.92
CA ARG A 256 -0.38 13.50 5.65
C ARG A 256 0.27 12.71 4.50
N LEU A 257 0.12 11.39 4.48
CA LEU A 257 0.66 10.53 3.41
C LEU A 257 0.00 10.82 2.07
N VAL A 258 -1.32 10.99 2.05
CA VAL A 258 -2.08 11.36 0.85
C VAL A 258 -1.64 12.73 0.33
N ALA A 259 -1.51 13.73 1.20
CA ALA A 259 -1.04 15.07 0.83
C ALA A 259 0.42 15.06 0.33
N TRP A 260 1.28 14.23 0.94
CA TRP A 260 2.65 14.01 0.48
C TRP A 260 2.64 13.43 -0.94
N GLY A 261 1.90 12.35 -1.18
CA GLY A 261 1.80 11.70 -2.49
C GLY A 261 1.28 12.64 -3.57
N GLU A 262 0.21 13.39 -3.28
CA GLU A 262 -0.33 14.43 -4.17
C GLU A 262 0.73 15.47 -4.55
N THR A 263 1.47 15.98 -3.56
CA THR A 263 2.51 17.00 -3.77
C THR A 263 3.59 16.48 -4.71
N LYS A 264 4.05 15.25 -4.53
CA LYS A 264 5.07 14.63 -5.39
C LYS A 264 4.56 14.39 -6.80
N LEU A 265 3.35 13.86 -6.96
CA LEU A 265 2.75 13.63 -8.28
C LEU A 265 2.54 14.93 -9.06
N ARG A 266 2.11 16.00 -8.39
CA ARG A 266 2.02 17.33 -9.01
C ARG A 266 3.38 17.87 -9.45
N ALA A 267 4.45 17.61 -8.68
CA ALA A 267 5.80 18.00 -9.07
C ALA A 267 6.27 17.20 -10.30
N MET A 268 6.04 15.89 -10.32
CA MET A 268 6.36 15.01 -11.44
C MET A 268 5.62 15.44 -12.72
N LEU A 269 4.32 15.71 -12.64
CA LEU A 269 3.51 16.13 -13.78
C LEU A 269 3.88 17.52 -14.33
N LYS A 270 4.42 18.43 -13.51
CA LYS A 270 4.94 19.72 -13.99
C LYS A 270 6.20 19.56 -14.85
N GLY A 271 7.00 18.53 -14.61
CA GLY A 271 8.21 18.22 -15.37
C GLY A 271 8.00 17.23 -16.52
N ALA A 272 6.92 16.44 -16.49
CA ALA A 272 6.60 15.42 -17.47
C ALA A 272 5.90 15.97 -18.72
N LYS A 273 5.84 15.15 -19.77
CA LYS A 273 4.94 15.39 -20.92
C LYS A 273 3.49 15.23 -20.43
N GLU A 274 2.56 16.01 -20.97
CA GLU A 274 1.12 16.01 -20.61
C GLU A 274 0.41 14.62 -20.69
N SER A 275 1.09 13.61 -21.23
CA SER A 275 0.59 12.26 -21.52
C SER A 275 0.97 11.17 -20.50
N ASP A 276 1.50 11.51 -19.32
CA ASP A 276 1.85 10.50 -18.31
C ASP A 276 0.59 9.96 -17.62
N SER A 277 0.06 8.84 -18.15
CA SER A 277 -1.18 8.23 -17.67
C SER A 277 -1.09 7.74 -16.24
N ASP A 278 0.07 7.21 -15.84
CA ASP A 278 0.24 6.54 -14.55
C ASP A 278 0.33 7.60 -13.44
N ALA A 279 1.10 8.67 -13.66
CA ALA A 279 1.14 9.80 -12.74
C ALA A 279 -0.24 10.49 -12.60
N ARG A 280 -1.01 10.60 -13.70
CA ARG A 280 -2.38 11.16 -13.67
C ARG A 280 -3.34 10.25 -12.90
N TYR A 281 -3.25 8.94 -13.11
CA TYR A 281 -4.04 7.94 -12.38
C TYR A 281 -3.76 8.03 -10.87
N LEU A 282 -2.49 8.02 -10.46
CA LEU A 282 -2.12 8.14 -9.05
C LEU A 282 -2.54 9.48 -8.44
N LEU A 283 -2.46 10.57 -9.20
CA LEU A 283 -2.92 11.87 -8.71
C LEU A 283 -4.44 11.88 -8.52
N ALA A 284 -5.19 11.29 -9.45
CA ALA A 284 -6.63 11.13 -9.31
C ALA A 284 -6.99 10.29 -8.08
N ARG A 285 -6.23 9.21 -7.82
CA ARG A 285 -6.37 8.38 -6.62
C ARG A 285 -6.16 9.20 -5.35
N ALA A 286 -5.07 9.97 -5.26
CA ALA A 286 -4.81 10.85 -4.10
C ALA A 286 -5.94 11.88 -3.87
N LEU A 287 -6.46 12.50 -4.93
CA LEU A 287 -7.59 13.44 -4.83
C LEU A 287 -8.89 12.75 -4.40
N TRP A 288 -9.14 11.54 -4.90
CA TRP A 288 -10.26 10.72 -4.46
C TRP A 288 -10.15 10.36 -2.97
N HIS A 289 -8.96 10.03 -2.45
CA HIS A 289 -8.76 9.80 -1.02
C HIS A 289 -9.13 11.00 -0.17
N GLN A 290 -8.66 12.18 -0.53
CA GLN A 290 -9.01 13.40 0.18
C GLN A 290 -10.52 13.64 0.17
N ALA A 291 -11.17 13.52 -1.00
CA ALA A 291 -12.61 13.66 -1.11
C ALA A 291 -13.35 12.62 -0.25
N SER A 292 -12.84 11.38 -0.23
CA SER A 292 -13.38 10.27 0.52
C SER A 292 -13.30 10.49 2.04
N GLU A 293 -12.22 11.07 2.56
CA GLU A 293 -12.10 11.45 3.97
C GLU A 293 -13.14 12.51 4.35
N LEU A 294 -13.35 13.52 3.50
CA LEU A 294 -14.36 14.56 3.72
C LEU A 294 -15.78 13.99 3.69
N LEU A 295 -16.05 13.05 2.78
CA LEU A 295 -17.32 12.33 2.72
C LEU A 295 -17.59 11.46 3.95
N ASP A 296 -16.56 10.84 4.54
CA ASP A 296 -16.72 10.10 5.81
C ASP A 296 -17.02 11.02 6.99
N ALA A 297 -16.44 12.22 7.02
CA ALA A 297 -16.74 13.21 8.04
C ALA A 297 -18.20 13.70 7.96
N GLU A 298 -18.76 13.80 6.75
CA GLU A 298 -20.16 14.20 6.50
C GLU A 298 -21.17 13.19 7.09
N GLU A 299 -20.91 11.89 7.04
CA GLU A 299 -21.82 10.87 7.57
C GLU A 299 -21.95 10.88 9.11
N GLY A 300 -21.09 11.64 9.82
CA GLY A 300 -21.01 11.66 11.28
C GLY A 300 -21.66 12.84 12.00
N GLU A 301 -22.04 13.93 11.30
CA GLU A 301 -22.56 15.16 11.92
C GLU A 301 -24.02 15.45 11.47
N ASP A 302 -24.95 15.48 12.43
CA ASP A 302 -26.38 15.75 12.20
C ASP A 302 -26.58 17.19 11.66
N ASP A 303 -27.04 17.29 10.40
CA ASP A 303 -27.82 18.41 9.81
C ASP A 303 -27.22 19.84 9.76
N GLU A 304 -25.92 20.06 9.97
CA GLU A 304 -25.30 21.37 9.66
C GLU A 304 -24.80 21.46 8.20
N GLU A 305 -25.28 22.49 7.50
CA GLU A 305 -25.00 22.81 6.10
C GLU A 305 -23.49 22.88 5.82
N ILE A 306 -23.04 21.98 4.95
CA ILE A 306 -21.64 21.54 4.80
C ILE A 306 -20.74 22.66 4.22
N PRO A 307 -19.77 23.21 4.98
CA PRO A 307 -18.78 24.16 4.45
C PRO A 307 -17.84 23.54 3.41
N GLU A 308 -17.78 22.20 3.35
CA GLU A 308 -16.78 21.44 2.58
C GLU A 308 -17.33 20.73 1.33
N LYS A 309 -18.65 20.78 1.08
CA LYS A 309 -19.27 20.17 -0.11
C LYS A 309 -18.65 20.66 -1.41
N GLN A 310 -18.38 21.96 -1.50
CA GLN A 310 -17.72 22.56 -2.67
C GLN A 310 -16.31 22.00 -2.88
N LYS A 311 -15.59 21.72 -1.79
CA LYS A 311 -14.25 21.13 -1.84
C LYS A 311 -14.30 19.67 -2.29
N ILE A 312 -15.28 18.89 -1.84
CA ILE A 312 -15.52 17.51 -2.32
C ILE A 312 -15.77 17.51 -3.83
N VAL A 313 -16.68 18.37 -4.30
CA VAL A 313 -16.98 18.49 -5.74
C VAL A 313 -15.73 18.91 -6.53
N GLU A 314 -14.93 19.85 -6.03
CA GLU A 314 -13.69 20.28 -6.67
C GLU A 314 -12.67 19.13 -6.80
N LEU A 315 -12.44 18.38 -5.72
CA LEU A 315 -11.50 17.26 -5.70
C LEU A 315 -11.94 16.15 -6.66
N LEU A 316 -13.21 15.75 -6.59
CA LEU A 316 -13.77 14.69 -7.45
C LEU A 316 -13.79 15.11 -8.92
N SER A 317 -14.14 16.36 -9.23
CA SER A 317 -14.14 16.85 -10.62
C SER A 317 -12.74 16.79 -11.22
N LYS A 318 -11.72 17.26 -10.49
CA LYS A 318 -10.31 17.17 -10.92
C LYS A 318 -9.84 15.72 -11.08
N ALA A 319 -10.24 14.82 -10.17
CA ALA A 319 -9.93 13.40 -10.30
C ALA A 319 -10.56 12.80 -11.57
N SER A 320 -11.82 13.16 -11.88
CA SER A 320 -12.50 12.72 -13.10
C SER A 320 -11.82 13.23 -14.38
N GLU A 321 -11.40 14.51 -14.40
CA GLU A 321 -10.66 15.10 -15.54
C GLU A 321 -9.32 14.40 -15.79
N LEU A 322 -8.60 14.05 -14.71
CA LEU A 322 -7.32 13.34 -14.84
C LEU A 322 -7.48 11.95 -15.45
N LEU A 323 -8.64 11.32 -15.25
CA LEU A 323 -8.98 9.96 -15.69
C LEU A 323 -9.76 9.90 -17.01
N GLU A 324 -10.07 11.04 -17.65
CA GLU A 324 -10.93 11.08 -18.86
C GLU A 324 -10.40 10.19 -20.00
N ASP A 325 -9.07 10.20 -20.20
CA ASP A 325 -8.36 9.40 -21.20
C ASP A 325 -7.96 8.00 -20.69
N GLY A 326 -8.36 7.64 -19.47
CA GLY A 326 -8.04 6.36 -18.84
C GLY A 326 -8.62 5.18 -19.63
N SER A 327 -7.75 4.22 -19.98
CA SER A 327 -8.12 3.04 -20.76
C SER A 327 -7.91 1.72 -20.04
N THR A 328 -7.20 1.71 -18.91
CA THR A 328 -7.01 0.52 -18.09
C THR A 328 -8.26 0.24 -17.24
N SER A 329 -8.47 -1.03 -16.86
CA SER A 329 -9.59 -1.41 -15.99
C SER A 329 -9.58 -0.60 -14.69
N ASP A 330 -8.42 -0.47 -14.04
CA ASP A 330 -8.28 0.23 -12.77
C ASP A 330 -8.58 1.73 -12.87
N ALA A 331 -8.10 2.40 -13.93
CA ALA A 331 -8.41 3.81 -14.16
C ALA A 331 -9.92 4.03 -14.42
N LEU A 332 -10.55 3.12 -15.16
CA LEU A 332 -11.99 3.17 -15.42
C LEU A 332 -12.80 2.88 -14.15
N LEU A 333 -12.38 1.93 -13.32
CA LEU A 333 -13.00 1.64 -12.03
C LEU A 333 -12.95 2.85 -11.11
N LEU A 334 -11.75 3.44 -10.92
CA LEU A 334 -11.59 4.64 -10.11
C LEU A 334 -12.43 5.80 -10.66
N ARG A 335 -12.48 5.98 -11.98
CA ARG A 335 -13.31 7.02 -12.62
C ARG A 335 -14.80 6.79 -12.36
N GLY A 336 -15.27 5.56 -12.49
CA GLY A 336 -16.65 5.19 -12.18
C GLY A 336 -17.01 5.50 -10.73
N GLU A 337 -16.12 5.20 -9.78
CA GLU A 337 -16.30 5.54 -8.37
C GLU A 337 -16.32 7.06 -8.11
N VAL A 338 -15.41 7.80 -8.73
CA VAL A 338 -15.38 9.28 -8.63
C VAL A 338 -16.69 9.89 -9.12
N ILE A 339 -17.18 9.42 -10.28
CA ILE A 339 -18.42 9.90 -10.90
C ILE A 339 -19.64 9.50 -10.06
N LEU A 340 -19.68 8.29 -9.50
CA LEU A 340 -20.72 7.86 -8.58
C LEU A 340 -20.80 8.78 -7.36
N ASN A 341 -19.65 9.12 -6.77
CA ASN A 341 -19.60 10.03 -5.62
C ASN A 341 -19.95 11.48 -6.00
N LEU A 342 -19.62 11.94 -7.22
CA LEU A 342 -20.13 13.22 -7.73
C LEU A 342 -21.66 13.26 -7.78
N GLY A 343 -22.31 12.15 -8.16
CA GLY A 343 -23.77 12.02 -8.10
C GLY A 343 -24.33 12.07 -6.67
N ASN A 344 -23.65 11.43 -5.71
CA ASN A 344 -24.07 11.39 -4.30
C ASN A 344 -24.05 12.76 -3.61
N VAL A 345 -23.22 13.68 -4.09
CA VAL A 345 -23.14 15.05 -3.56
C VAL A 345 -24.04 16.04 -4.31
N GLN A 346 -24.73 15.66 -5.39
CA GLN A 346 -25.68 16.57 -6.05
C GLN A 346 -26.96 16.73 -5.22
N ASP A 347 -27.53 17.96 -5.23
CA ASP A 347 -28.85 18.23 -4.64
C ASP A 347 -29.99 18.09 -5.66
N ASP A 348 -29.70 18.24 -6.95
CA ASP A 348 -30.69 18.10 -8.03
C ASP A 348 -30.77 16.63 -8.48
N ASP A 349 -31.97 16.05 -8.39
CA ASP A 349 -32.23 14.67 -8.76
C ASP A 349 -31.90 14.38 -10.23
N SER A 350 -32.07 15.35 -11.13
CA SER A 350 -31.77 15.15 -12.56
C SER A 350 -30.27 15.14 -12.84
N ASP A 351 -29.50 15.99 -12.15
CA ASP A 351 -28.04 15.99 -12.25
C ASP A 351 -27.45 14.76 -11.57
N GLN A 352 -28.01 14.33 -10.42
CA GLN A 352 -27.64 13.08 -9.78
C GLN A 352 -27.82 11.87 -10.71
N GLU A 353 -28.98 11.75 -11.37
CA GLU A 353 -29.25 10.63 -12.30
C GLU A 353 -28.24 10.59 -13.46
N LYS A 354 -27.89 11.74 -14.05
CA LYS A 354 -26.89 11.81 -15.13
C LYS A 354 -25.53 11.28 -14.68
N PHE A 355 -25.11 11.59 -13.44
CA PHE A 355 -23.86 11.05 -12.90
C PHE A 355 -23.94 9.54 -12.68
N TYR A 356 -25.08 9.02 -12.20
CA TYR A 356 -25.26 7.58 -12.04
C TYR A 356 -25.23 6.83 -13.37
N GLU A 357 -25.91 7.33 -14.41
CA GLU A 357 -25.84 6.77 -15.77
C GLU A 357 -24.39 6.74 -16.28
N LEU A 358 -23.66 7.84 -16.10
CA LEU A 358 -22.27 7.95 -16.54
C LEU A 358 -21.33 7.01 -15.75
N ALA A 359 -21.55 6.84 -14.45
CA ALA A 359 -20.80 5.90 -13.62
C ALA A 359 -21.02 4.46 -14.10
N VAL A 360 -22.27 4.07 -14.35
CA VAL A 360 -22.63 2.73 -14.84
C VAL A 360 -22.03 2.46 -16.22
N ASP A 361 -22.09 3.41 -17.16
CA ASP A 361 -21.40 3.27 -18.46
C ASP A 361 -19.89 3.07 -18.28
N THR A 362 -19.29 3.83 -17.36
CA THR A 362 -17.86 3.73 -17.06
C THR A 362 -17.50 2.35 -16.47
N PHE A 363 -18.30 1.80 -15.55
CA PHE A 363 -18.08 0.46 -15.01
C PHE A 363 -18.27 -0.63 -16.07
N LYS A 364 -19.25 -0.51 -16.98
CA LYS A 364 -19.41 -1.41 -18.12
C LYS A 364 -18.21 -1.37 -19.06
N ARG A 365 -17.59 -0.19 -19.25
CA ARG A 365 -16.33 -0.06 -20.00
C ARG A 365 -15.19 -0.77 -19.28
N ALA A 366 -15.06 -0.64 -17.96
CA ALA A 366 -14.06 -1.37 -17.17
C ALA A 366 -14.22 -2.89 -17.34
N GLN A 367 -15.45 -3.40 -17.23
CA GLN A 367 -15.78 -4.82 -17.41
C GLN A 367 -15.39 -5.38 -18.78
N LYS A 368 -15.42 -4.54 -19.83
CA LYS A 368 -15.01 -4.95 -21.19
C LYS A 368 -13.49 -5.05 -21.34
N VAL A 369 -12.73 -4.32 -20.51
CA VAL A 369 -11.27 -4.25 -20.56
C VAL A 369 -10.64 -5.30 -19.64
N GLY A 370 -11.26 -5.60 -18.51
CA GLY A 370 -10.79 -6.62 -17.57
C GLY A 370 -11.86 -7.03 -16.57
N ASP A 371 -11.50 -7.95 -15.68
CA ASP A 371 -12.38 -8.38 -14.61
C ASP A 371 -12.61 -7.22 -13.63
N ILE A 372 -13.86 -7.07 -13.20
CA ILE A 372 -14.25 -6.08 -12.20
C ILE A 372 -14.84 -6.78 -10.97
N PRO A 373 -14.67 -6.20 -9.77
CA PRO A 373 -15.26 -6.76 -8.55
C PRO A 373 -16.78 -6.94 -8.63
N ASP A 374 -17.29 -8.03 -8.05
CA ASP A 374 -18.71 -8.43 -8.10
C ASP A 374 -19.70 -7.34 -7.70
N GLN A 375 -19.34 -6.49 -6.75
CA GLN A 375 -20.21 -5.39 -6.30
C GLN A 375 -20.51 -4.36 -7.41
N PHE A 376 -19.58 -4.15 -8.36
CA PHE A 376 -19.81 -3.25 -9.49
C PHE A 376 -20.66 -3.93 -10.55
N VAL A 377 -20.50 -5.25 -10.72
CA VAL A 377 -21.41 -6.06 -11.53
C VAL A 377 -22.82 -6.00 -10.96
N GLN A 378 -22.96 -6.11 -9.65
CA GLN A 378 -24.24 -5.96 -8.97
C GLN A 378 -24.82 -4.56 -9.17
N LEU A 379 -24.02 -3.50 -8.97
CA LEU A 379 -24.46 -2.12 -9.17
C LEU A 379 -24.97 -1.88 -10.61
N ILE A 380 -24.26 -2.42 -11.61
CA ILE A 380 -24.68 -2.35 -13.02
C ILE A 380 -26.05 -3.03 -13.20
N ASN A 381 -26.21 -4.25 -12.68
CA ASN A 381 -27.44 -5.03 -12.83
C ASN A 381 -28.63 -4.36 -12.11
N ASP A 382 -28.41 -3.83 -10.91
CA ASP A 382 -29.44 -3.13 -10.13
C ASP A 382 -29.93 -1.88 -10.89
N PHE A 383 -29.01 -1.12 -11.49
CA PHE A 383 -29.35 0.08 -12.27
C PHE A 383 -30.14 -0.26 -13.54
N GLU A 384 -29.82 -1.36 -14.23
CA GLU A 384 -30.57 -1.79 -15.43
C GLU A 384 -31.99 -2.25 -15.10
N GLN A 385 -32.19 -2.92 -13.95
CA GLN A 385 -33.51 -3.37 -13.51
C GLN A 385 -34.42 -2.21 -13.12
N ASP A 386 -33.89 -1.19 -12.45
CA ASP A 386 -34.64 0.01 -12.07
C ASP A 386 -35.16 0.79 -13.31
N GLY A 387 -34.38 0.81 -14.40
CA GLY A 387 -34.75 1.50 -15.64
C GLY A 387 -35.94 0.86 -16.35
N ASP A 388 -35.96 -0.47 -16.46
CA ASP A 388 -37.01 -1.22 -17.15
C ASP A 388 -38.38 -1.12 -16.44
N GLU A 389 -38.42 -0.98 -15.12
CA GLU A 389 -39.66 -0.81 -14.36
C GLU A 389 -40.28 0.59 -14.54
N SER A 390 -39.47 1.61 -14.82
CA SER A 390 -39.93 3.00 -15.00
C SER A 390 -40.57 3.27 -16.36
N ASP A 391 -40.14 2.55 -17.42
CA ASP A 391 -40.72 2.63 -18.77
C ASP A 391 -41.99 1.77 -18.95
N SER A 392 -42.32 0.96 -17.93
CA SER A 392 -43.45 0.01 -17.94
C SER A 392 -44.76 0.56 -17.37
N ASN A 393 -44.76 1.76 -16.79
CA ASN A 393 -45.92 2.46 -16.23
C ASN A 393 -46.22 3.76 -16.99
#